data_AF-A0A5B7BQZ4-F1
#
_entry.id   AF-A0A5B7BQZ4-F1
#
_cell.length_a   1.000
_cell.length_b   1.000
_cell.length_c   1.000
_cell.angle_alpha   90.00
_cell.angle_beta   90.00
_cell.angle_gamma   90.00
#
_symmetry.space_group_name_H-M   'P 1'
#
loop_
_entity.id
_entity.type
_entity.pdbx_description
1 polymer ?
#
loop_
_entity_poly.entity_id
_entity_poly.type
_entity_poly.pdbx_seq_one_letter_code
_entity_poly.pdbx_strand_id
1 'polypeptide(L)'
;ISDFENMANKAFARRYCISGCLPSAYLEREFWNEMARGKKGTVEYGVNVDGSAFSCAPNDQLGRSKWNLKTLPRLPKSTLRFLEISIPGVTDPMLYIGMLFSMFAWHVEDHYLYSINYHHCGAPKTWYGVPGHASLEFEKVVQHHVYSRDILSTNGEDGAFDVLVEKTTMFP
;
A
#
# COMPACT_ATOMS: atom_id res chain seq x y z
N ILE A 1 6.10 9.58 -15.60
CA ILE A 1 6.09 10.09 -14.21
C ILE A 1 5.63 11.55 -14.18
N SER A 2 6.32 12.49 -14.86
CA SER A 2 5.92 13.92 -14.91
C SER A 2 4.46 14.14 -15.32
N ASP A 3 4.00 13.43 -16.36
CA ASP A 3 2.59 13.55 -16.81
C ASP A 3 1.59 13.06 -15.75
N PHE A 4 1.92 11.99 -15.02
CA PHE A 4 1.10 11.46 -13.93
C PHE A 4 1.05 12.46 -12.77
N GLU A 5 2.17 13.05 -12.39
CA GLU A 5 2.23 14.09 -11.37
C GLU A 5 1.36 15.31 -11.74
N ASN A 6 1.46 15.77 -12.99
CA ASN A 6 0.63 16.87 -13.50
C ASN A 6 -0.87 16.53 -13.46
N MET A 7 -1.23 15.31 -13.86
CA MET A 7 -2.61 14.82 -13.80
C MET A 7 -3.12 14.76 -12.34
N ALA A 8 -2.32 14.20 -11.43
CA ALA A 8 -2.66 14.07 -10.02
C ALA A 8 -2.85 15.43 -9.35
N ASN A 9 -1.95 16.39 -9.61
CA ASN A 9 -2.04 17.74 -9.09
C ASN A 9 -3.27 18.49 -9.64
N LYS A 10 -3.61 18.32 -10.92
CA LYS A 10 -4.85 18.87 -11.50
C LYS A 10 -6.11 18.24 -10.89
N ALA A 11 -6.09 16.94 -10.59
CA ALA A 11 -7.20 16.27 -9.92
C ALA A 11 -7.40 16.81 -8.49
N PHE A 12 -6.30 16.96 -7.74
CA PHE A 12 -6.32 17.56 -6.41
C PHE A 12 -6.85 18.99 -6.41
N ALA A 13 -6.32 19.84 -7.30
CA ALA A 13 -6.71 21.24 -7.40
C ALA A 13 -8.18 21.41 -7.80
N ARG A 14 -8.70 20.55 -8.68
CA ARG A 14 -10.15 20.54 -9.02
C ARG A 14 -11.03 20.16 -7.84
N ARG A 15 -10.55 19.27 -6.94
CA ARG A 15 -11.33 18.81 -5.79
C ARG A 15 -11.37 19.83 -4.66
N TYR A 16 -10.25 20.49 -4.36
CA TYR A 16 -10.14 21.38 -3.20
C TYR A 16 -9.99 22.87 -3.55
N CYS A 17 -10.01 23.24 -4.83
CA CYS A 17 -9.86 24.61 -5.32
C CYS A 17 -8.59 25.31 -4.83
N ILE A 18 -7.55 24.54 -4.50
CA ILE A 18 -6.26 25.06 -4.02
C ILE A 18 -5.11 24.34 -4.72
N SER A 19 -4.00 25.05 -4.88
CA SER A 19 -2.72 24.50 -5.33
C SER A 19 -1.80 24.39 -4.11
N GLY A 20 -1.80 23.25 -3.42
CA GLY A 20 -0.99 23.08 -2.21
C GLY A 20 -1.33 21.81 -1.41
N CYS A 21 -0.70 21.66 -0.25
CA CYS A 21 -0.94 20.53 0.65
C CYS A 21 -2.01 20.88 1.69
N LEU A 22 -2.91 19.93 1.97
CA LEU A 22 -3.84 20.01 3.09
C LEU A 22 -3.28 19.23 4.30
N PRO A 23 -3.68 19.57 5.54
CA PRO A 23 -3.27 18.82 6.72
C PRO A 23 -3.63 17.33 6.61
N SER A 24 -2.74 16.44 7.04
CA SER A 24 -2.95 14.98 6.92
C SER A 24 -4.25 14.52 7.61
N ALA A 25 -4.54 15.00 8.82
CA ALA A 25 -5.77 14.66 9.53
C ALA A 25 -7.05 15.13 8.80
N TYR A 26 -6.97 16.23 8.03
CA TYR A 26 -8.08 16.66 7.19
C TYR A 26 -8.27 15.70 6.02
N LEU A 27 -7.19 15.36 5.32
CA LEU A 27 -7.24 14.44 4.17
C LEU A 27 -7.66 13.02 4.56
N GLU A 28 -7.26 12.55 5.73
CA GLU A 28 -7.68 11.26 6.29
C GLU A 28 -9.19 11.21 6.53
N ARG A 29 -9.75 12.27 7.16
CA ARG A 29 -11.20 12.38 7.35
C ARG A 29 -11.95 12.44 6.02
N GLU A 30 -11.42 13.21 5.06
CA GLU A 30 -12.04 13.31 3.74
C GLU A 30 -11.96 11.99 2.95
N PHE A 31 -10.88 11.23 3.10
CA PHE A 31 -10.76 9.88 2.54
C PHE A 31 -11.88 8.97 3.06
N TRP A 32 -12.09 8.92 4.38
CA TRP A 32 -13.14 8.09 4.96
C TRP A 32 -14.55 8.57 4.63
N ASN A 33 -14.76 9.90 4.55
CA ASN A 33 -16.00 10.47 4.05
C ASN A 33 -16.28 10.04 2.59
N GLU A 34 -15.27 10.03 1.73
CA GLU A 34 -15.40 9.59 0.34
C GLU A 34 -15.67 8.08 0.25
N MET A 35 -14.98 7.26 1.04
CA MET A 35 -15.21 5.81 1.08
C MET A 35 -16.64 5.47 1.53
N ALA A 36 -17.19 6.19 2.51
CA ALA A 36 -18.51 5.92 3.07
C ALA A 36 -19.67 6.54 2.27
N ARG A 37 -19.46 7.73 1.69
CA ARG A 37 -20.54 8.58 1.13
C ARG A 37 -20.20 9.22 -0.21
N GLY A 38 -18.99 9.02 -0.71
CA GLY A 38 -18.53 9.59 -1.97
C GLY A 38 -19.33 9.08 -3.16
N LYS A 39 -19.21 9.81 -4.28
CA LYS A 39 -19.75 9.33 -5.56
C LYS A 39 -18.88 8.18 -6.05
N LYS A 40 -19.48 7.15 -6.66
CA LYS A 40 -18.73 6.07 -7.32
C LYS A 40 -17.80 6.70 -8.36
N GLY A 41 -16.50 6.68 -8.06
CA GLY A 41 -15.43 7.17 -8.91
C GLY A 41 -14.23 6.24 -8.77
N THR A 42 -13.28 6.37 -9.68
CA THR A 42 -12.03 5.62 -9.66
C THR A 42 -10.86 6.58 -9.46
N VAL A 43 -9.79 6.06 -8.88
CA VAL A 43 -8.50 6.73 -8.77
C VAL A 43 -7.47 5.92 -9.53
N GLU A 44 -6.48 6.60 -10.11
CA GLU A 44 -5.40 5.96 -10.85
C GLU A 44 -4.17 5.80 -9.95
N TYR A 45 -3.50 4.65 -10.06
CA TYR A 45 -2.26 4.40 -9.35
C TYR A 45 -1.40 3.39 -10.13
N GLY A 46 -0.09 3.52 -10.01
CA GLY A 46 0.89 2.57 -10.52
C GLY A 46 1.39 1.68 -9.39
N VAL A 47 1.18 0.37 -9.52
CA VAL A 47 1.61 -0.65 -8.56
C VAL A 47 2.45 -1.69 -9.29
N ASN A 48 3.34 -2.36 -8.56
CA ASN A 48 4.23 -3.41 -9.08
C ASN A 48 5.08 -2.93 -10.28
N VAL A 49 5.51 -1.68 -10.23
CA VAL A 49 6.37 -1.12 -11.28
C VAL A 49 7.80 -1.57 -11.00
N ASP A 50 8.35 -2.37 -11.92
CA ASP A 50 9.74 -2.81 -11.83
C ASP A 50 10.70 -1.62 -11.85
N GLY A 51 11.67 -1.65 -10.94
CA GLY A 51 12.73 -0.65 -10.87
C GLY A 51 12.96 -0.08 -9.48
N SER A 52 13.73 0.98 -9.41
CA SER A 52 14.08 1.64 -8.15
C SER A 52 14.43 3.10 -8.38
N ALA A 53 14.02 3.96 -7.45
CA ALA A 53 14.38 5.37 -7.43
C ALA A 53 15.57 5.68 -6.49
N PHE A 54 16.18 4.66 -5.88
CA PHE A 54 17.47 4.83 -5.20
C PHE A 54 18.56 5.13 -6.23
N SER A 55 19.38 6.13 -5.95
CA SER A 55 20.47 6.52 -6.84
C SER A 55 21.53 5.43 -6.97
N CYS A 56 22.02 5.22 -8.19
CA CYS A 56 23.19 4.39 -8.47
C CYS A 56 24.50 5.21 -8.47
N ALA A 57 24.43 6.52 -8.23
CA ALA A 57 25.60 7.39 -8.25
C ALA A 57 26.58 7.00 -7.13
N PRO A 58 27.90 6.90 -7.40
CA PRO A 58 28.88 6.45 -6.41
C PRO A 58 28.95 7.34 -5.15
N ASN A 59 28.56 8.60 -5.27
CA ASN A 59 28.60 9.61 -4.21
C ASN A 59 27.26 9.77 -3.47
N ASP A 60 26.20 9.06 -3.85
CA ASP A 60 24.91 9.14 -3.17
C ASP A 60 24.92 8.28 -1.89
N GLN A 61 24.87 8.94 -0.72
CA GLN A 61 25.00 8.25 0.56
C GLN A 61 23.85 7.26 0.81
N LEU A 62 22.62 7.64 0.46
CA LEU A 62 21.44 6.80 0.69
C LEU A 62 21.45 5.57 -0.24
N GLY A 63 21.68 5.78 -1.53
CA GLY A 63 21.77 4.75 -2.55
C GLY A 63 22.91 3.77 -2.32
N ARG A 64 24.01 4.20 -1.70
CA ARG A 64 25.13 3.33 -1.31
C ARG A 64 24.98 2.70 0.07
N SER A 65 23.99 3.12 0.86
CA SER A 65 23.76 2.61 2.20
C SER A 65 23.11 1.22 2.18
N LYS A 66 23.13 0.56 3.35
CA LYS A 66 22.38 -0.69 3.59
C LYS A 66 20.86 -0.50 3.64
N TRP A 67 20.37 0.75 3.60
CA TRP A 67 18.96 1.09 3.51
C TRP A 67 18.47 1.18 2.06
N ASN A 68 19.36 1.03 1.06
CA ASN A 68 18.92 0.84 -0.32
C ASN A 68 18.21 -0.51 -0.44
N LEU A 69 16.90 -0.45 -0.69
CA LEU A 69 16.02 -1.62 -0.74
C LEU A 69 16.39 -2.63 -1.83
N LYS A 70 17.17 -2.25 -2.84
CA LYS A 70 17.71 -3.20 -3.82
C LYS A 70 18.72 -4.18 -3.23
N THR A 71 19.45 -3.76 -2.19
CA THR A 71 20.52 -4.56 -1.59
C THR A 71 20.07 -5.23 -0.29
N LEU A 72 19.00 -4.72 0.31
CA LEU A 72 18.48 -5.17 1.60
C LEU A 72 18.23 -6.70 1.65
N PRO A 73 17.58 -7.34 0.64
CA PRO A 73 17.32 -8.78 0.68
C PRO A 73 18.59 -9.65 0.68
N ARG A 74 19.73 -9.09 0.27
CA ARG A 74 21.03 -9.77 0.19
C ARG A 74 21.92 -9.53 1.40
N LEU A 75 21.48 -8.75 2.38
CA LEU A 75 22.27 -8.47 3.58
C LEU A 75 22.48 -9.74 4.45
N PRO A 76 23.56 -9.82 5.25
CA PRO A 76 23.91 -11.04 6.01
C PRO A 76 22.86 -11.55 7.00
N LYS A 77 21.91 -10.71 7.42
CA LYS A 77 20.82 -11.10 8.34
C LYS A 77 19.50 -11.36 7.62
N SER A 78 19.44 -11.16 6.30
CA SER A 78 18.27 -11.50 5.50
C SER A 78 18.28 -13.00 5.20
N THR A 79 17.19 -13.69 5.50
CA THR A 79 16.98 -15.09 5.09
C THR A 79 16.84 -15.20 3.58
N LEU A 80 16.32 -14.16 2.91
CA LEU A 80 16.11 -14.12 1.46
C LEU A 80 17.42 -14.16 0.66
N ARG A 81 18.58 -13.93 1.30
CA ARG A 81 19.88 -13.94 0.61
C ARG A 81 20.21 -15.28 -0.04
N PHE A 82 19.64 -16.37 0.47
CA PHE A 82 19.86 -17.74 -0.02
C PHE A 82 18.95 -18.12 -1.19
N LEU A 83 17.97 -17.29 -1.57
CA LEU A 83 17.16 -17.53 -2.75
C LEU A 83 17.99 -17.24 -4.01
N GLU A 84 18.18 -18.25 -4.84
CA GLU A 84 18.91 -18.13 -6.10
C GLU A 84 18.06 -17.47 -7.20
N ILE A 85 16.74 -17.54 -7.06
CA ILE A 85 15.78 -16.93 -7.98
C ILE A 85 15.44 -15.49 -7.58
N SER A 86 15.19 -14.66 -8.58
CA SER A 86 14.60 -13.33 -8.41
C SER A 86 13.08 -13.45 -8.34
N ILE A 87 12.49 -12.83 -7.32
CA ILE A 87 11.07 -12.77 -7.06
C ILE A 87 10.69 -11.29 -6.88
N PRO A 88 9.94 -10.70 -7.84
CA PRO A 88 9.49 -9.30 -7.75
C PRO A 88 8.72 -9.04 -6.45
N GLY A 89 9.03 -7.93 -5.78
CA GLY A 89 8.45 -7.56 -4.49
C GLY A 89 9.09 -8.23 -3.27
N VAL A 90 9.89 -9.29 -3.46
CA VAL A 90 10.53 -10.05 -2.37
C VAL A 90 12.05 -9.89 -2.39
N THR A 91 12.71 -10.31 -3.48
CA THR A 91 14.17 -10.14 -3.63
C THR A 91 14.52 -8.85 -4.37
N ASP A 92 13.58 -8.31 -5.13
CA ASP A 92 13.72 -7.11 -5.94
C ASP A 92 12.61 -6.13 -5.58
N PRO A 93 12.92 -4.87 -5.22
CA PRO A 93 11.91 -3.91 -4.79
C PRO A 93 11.02 -3.48 -5.96
N MET A 94 9.80 -3.08 -5.64
CA MET A 94 8.84 -2.50 -6.59
C MET A 94 8.61 -1.01 -6.28
N LEU A 95 8.28 -0.26 -7.32
CA LEU A 95 7.86 1.14 -7.20
C LEU A 95 6.34 1.24 -7.11
N TYR A 96 5.89 2.15 -6.25
CA TYR A 96 4.49 2.51 -6.09
C TYR A 96 4.33 4.00 -6.36
N ILE A 97 3.44 4.34 -7.28
CA ILE A 97 3.13 5.71 -7.68
C ILE A 97 1.65 5.93 -7.42
N GLY A 98 1.32 6.85 -6.52
CA GLY A 98 -0.05 7.11 -6.10
C GLY A 98 -0.46 8.55 -6.30
N MET A 99 -1.77 8.78 -6.34
CA MET A 99 -2.39 10.11 -6.27
C MET A 99 -3.30 10.21 -5.05
N LEU A 100 -3.96 11.36 -4.88
CA LEU A 100 -4.94 11.56 -3.82
C LEU A 100 -5.95 10.39 -3.78
N PHE A 101 -6.11 9.79 -2.59
CA PHE A 101 -7.01 8.67 -2.32
C PHE A 101 -6.70 7.34 -3.02
N SER A 102 -5.57 7.24 -3.73
CA SER A 102 -5.02 5.91 -4.03
C SER A 102 -4.72 5.17 -2.72
N MET A 103 -5.07 3.88 -2.66
CA MET A 103 -5.04 3.10 -1.43
C MET A 103 -4.63 1.65 -1.69
N PHE A 104 -4.18 1.00 -0.62
CA PHE A 104 -4.04 -0.45 -0.54
C PHE A 104 -5.07 -0.92 0.47
N ALA A 105 -5.88 -1.91 0.09
CA ALA A 105 -6.83 -2.53 1.01
C ALA A 105 -6.11 -3.23 2.16
N TRP A 106 -6.87 -3.63 3.18
CA TRP A 106 -6.36 -4.49 4.25
C TRP A 106 -5.77 -5.78 3.68
N HIS A 107 -4.53 -6.09 4.07
CA HIS A 107 -3.85 -7.32 3.67
C HIS A 107 -2.69 -7.64 4.61
N VAL A 108 -2.17 -8.86 4.44
CA VAL A 108 -0.88 -9.32 4.95
C VAL A 108 0.03 -9.61 3.77
N GLU A 109 1.34 -9.59 4.01
CA GLU A 109 2.30 -9.99 2.98
C GLU A 109 2.29 -11.51 2.78
N ASP A 110 2.57 -11.94 1.55
CA ASP A 110 2.67 -13.36 1.23
C ASP A 110 3.76 -14.01 2.09
N HIS A 111 3.49 -15.24 2.56
CA HIS A 111 4.34 -15.96 3.53
C HIS A 111 4.58 -15.21 4.86
N TYR A 112 3.74 -14.22 5.20
CA TYR A 112 3.91 -13.38 6.39
C TYR A 112 5.30 -12.75 6.47
N LEU A 113 5.87 -12.41 5.31
CA LEU A 113 7.14 -11.71 5.25
C LEU A 113 7.02 -10.31 5.85
N TYR A 114 8.17 -9.77 6.26
CA TYR A 114 8.26 -8.35 6.58
C TYR A 114 8.20 -7.54 5.30
N SER A 115 7.44 -6.45 5.31
CA SER A 115 7.54 -5.39 4.30
C SER A 115 8.27 -4.17 4.85
N ILE A 116 8.97 -3.49 3.96
CA ILE A 116 9.65 -2.22 4.22
C ILE A 116 9.41 -1.29 3.05
N ASN A 117 8.96 -0.07 3.34
CA ASN A 117 8.64 0.94 2.34
C ASN A 117 9.51 2.18 2.55
N TYR A 118 10.08 2.70 1.47
CA TYR A 118 10.76 3.99 1.47
C TYR A 118 10.01 4.99 0.60
N HIS A 119 9.53 6.07 1.20
CA HIS A 119 8.79 7.11 0.51
C HIS A 119 9.75 8.15 -0.07
N HIS A 120 10.04 8.05 -1.36
CA HIS A 120 11.04 8.90 -2.03
C HIS A 120 10.64 10.39 -2.09
N CYS A 121 9.39 10.68 -2.45
CA CYS A 121 8.88 12.04 -2.59
C CYS A 121 7.34 12.05 -2.71
N GLY A 122 6.77 13.26 -2.65
CA GLY A 122 5.35 13.50 -2.87
C GLY A 122 4.57 13.80 -1.59
N ALA A 123 3.25 13.66 -1.68
CA ALA A 123 2.35 13.88 -0.57
C ALA A 123 2.44 12.74 0.48
N PRO A 124 2.11 13.02 1.76
CA PRO A 124 2.16 12.00 2.82
C PRO A 124 1.31 10.76 2.51
N LYS A 125 1.76 9.61 3.02
CA LYS A 125 1.04 8.33 2.98
C LYS A 125 0.65 7.91 4.40
N THR A 126 -0.65 7.67 4.61
CA THR A 126 -1.19 7.18 5.88
C THR A 126 -1.25 5.65 5.90
N TRP A 127 -0.92 5.04 7.03
CA TRP A 127 -0.94 3.59 7.24
C TRP A 127 -1.77 3.25 8.48
N TYR A 128 -2.52 2.16 8.40
CA TYR A 128 -3.17 1.51 9.53
C TYR A 128 -2.54 0.13 9.71
N GLY A 129 -2.17 -0.22 10.94
CA GLY A 129 -1.47 -1.46 11.24
C GLY A 129 -2.19 -2.22 12.34
N VAL A 130 -2.32 -3.53 12.14
CA VAL A 130 -2.81 -4.47 13.15
C VAL A 130 -1.60 -5.26 13.66
N PRO A 131 -1.36 -5.36 14.97
CA PRO A 131 -0.26 -6.15 15.48
C PRO A 131 -0.49 -7.64 15.21
N GLY A 132 0.57 -8.39 14.91
CA GLY A 132 0.45 -9.79 14.48
C GLY A 132 -0.26 -10.71 15.47
N HIS A 133 -0.19 -10.44 16.79
CA HIS A 133 -0.92 -11.23 17.79
C HIS A 133 -2.44 -11.03 17.75
N ALA A 134 -2.91 -9.96 17.12
CA ALA A 134 -4.33 -9.63 16.98
C ALA A 134 -4.88 -10.00 15.59
N SER A 135 -4.11 -10.67 14.72
CA SER A 135 -4.54 -10.99 13.35
C SER A 135 -5.83 -11.82 13.32
N LEU A 136 -5.91 -12.88 14.13
CA LEU A 136 -7.08 -13.75 14.22
C LEU A 136 -8.31 -13.03 14.76
N GLU A 137 -8.14 -12.08 15.68
CA GLU A 137 -9.25 -11.29 16.21
C GLU A 137 -9.73 -10.27 15.17
N PHE A 138 -8.81 -9.65 14.44
CA PHE A 138 -9.13 -8.78 13.32
C PHE A 138 -9.95 -9.52 12.27
N GLU A 139 -9.47 -10.68 11.81
CA GLU A 139 -10.18 -11.52 10.83
C GLU A 139 -11.61 -11.86 11.28
N LYS A 140 -11.78 -12.26 12.55
CA LYS A 140 -13.11 -12.50 13.13
C LYS A 140 -14.01 -11.27 13.10
N VAL A 141 -13.47 -10.08 13.41
CA VAL A 141 -14.24 -8.84 13.37
C VAL A 141 -14.67 -8.54 11.93
N VAL A 142 -13.77 -8.66 10.96
CA VAL A 142 -14.09 -8.45 9.54
C VAL A 142 -15.19 -9.41 9.08
N GLN A 143 -15.04 -10.69 9.40
CA GLN A 143 -15.99 -11.73 9.05
C GLN A 143 -17.41 -11.41 9.57
N HIS A 144 -17.53 -10.99 10.83
CA HIS A 144 -18.84 -10.77 11.46
C HIS A 144 -19.48 -9.41 11.14
N HIS A 145 -18.68 -8.37 10.88
CA HIS A 145 -19.17 -6.99 10.81
C HIS A 145 -19.05 -6.35 9.43
N VAL A 146 -18.14 -6.83 8.57
CA VAL A 146 -17.88 -6.21 7.26
C VAL A 146 -18.56 -7.01 6.15
N TYR A 147 -18.42 -8.33 6.16
CA TYR A 147 -19.05 -9.18 5.15
C TYR A 147 -20.49 -9.53 5.52
N SER A 148 -21.42 -9.38 4.57
CA SER A 148 -22.81 -9.78 4.74
C SER A 148 -22.92 -11.28 5.02
N ARG A 149 -23.94 -11.69 5.79
CA ARG A 149 -24.27 -13.11 6.00
C ARG A 149 -24.44 -13.90 4.69
N ASP A 150 -24.74 -13.24 3.59
CA ASP A 150 -24.84 -13.86 2.26
C ASP A 150 -23.47 -14.34 1.71
N ILE A 151 -22.37 -13.64 2.01
CA ILE A 151 -21.00 -14.06 1.63
C ILE A 151 -20.57 -15.26 2.50
N LEU A 152 -20.97 -15.25 3.77
CA LEU A 152 -20.71 -16.34 4.72
C LEU A 152 -21.55 -17.58 4.44
N SER A 153 -22.75 -17.43 3.89
CA SER A 153 -23.66 -18.55 3.60
C SER A 153 -23.30 -19.29 2.31
N THR A 154 -22.67 -18.62 1.34
CA THR A 154 -22.24 -19.25 0.08
C THR A 154 -20.92 -20.02 0.21
N ASN A 155 -20.00 -19.55 1.05
CA ASN A 155 -18.62 -20.07 1.09
C ASN A 155 -18.19 -20.63 2.48
N GLY A 156 -19.07 -20.62 3.48
CA GLY A 156 -18.74 -21.09 4.84
C GLY A 156 -17.87 -20.11 5.65
N GLU A 157 -17.33 -20.55 6.79
CA GLU A 157 -16.46 -19.73 7.64
C GLU A 157 -15.19 -19.24 6.90
N ASP A 158 -14.71 -19.99 5.90
CA ASP A 158 -13.55 -19.64 5.08
C ASP A 158 -13.84 -18.57 4.01
N GLY A 159 -15.12 -18.26 3.73
CA GLY A 159 -15.50 -17.33 2.68
C GLY A 159 -15.05 -15.89 2.89
N ALA A 160 -14.90 -15.45 4.14
CA ALA A 160 -14.35 -14.13 4.44
C ALA A 160 -12.84 -14.05 4.17
N PHE A 161 -12.13 -15.18 4.30
CA PHE A 161 -10.70 -15.26 4.02
C PHE A 161 -10.43 -15.07 2.53
N ASP A 162 -11.21 -15.72 1.66
CA ASP A 162 -11.06 -15.58 0.21
C ASP A 162 -11.23 -14.12 -0.24
N VAL A 163 -12.18 -13.38 0.33
CA VAL A 163 -12.40 -11.96 -0.03
C VAL A 163 -11.32 -11.03 0.55
N LEU A 164 -10.76 -11.34 1.72
CA LEU A 164 -9.60 -10.62 2.25
C LEU A 164 -8.34 -10.87 1.40
N VAL A 165 -8.15 -12.10 0.93
CA VAL A 165 -7.05 -12.49 0.02
C VAL A 165 -7.13 -11.74 -1.30
N GLU A 166 -8.33 -11.39 -1.77
CA GLU A 166 -8.51 -10.56 -2.96
C GLU A 166 -8.03 -9.11 -2.80
N LYS A 167 -7.71 -8.66 -1.57
CA LYS A 167 -7.20 -7.30 -1.27
C LYS A 167 -8.09 -6.18 -1.85
N THR A 168 -9.41 -6.38 -1.80
CA THR A 168 -10.40 -5.43 -2.35
C THR A 168 -11.13 -4.61 -1.29
N THR A 169 -11.08 -5.04 -0.03
CA THR A 169 -11.95 -4.52 1.02
C THR A 169 -11.22 -3.51 1.91
N MET A 170 -11.70 -2.27 1.95
CA MET A 170 -11.24 -1.23 2.87
C MET A 170 -12.41 -0.76 3.73
N PHE A 171 -12.20 -0.73 5.05
CA PHE A 171 -13.17 -0.31 6.05
C PHE A 171 -12.43 0.35 7.23
N PRO A 172 -13.08 1.29 7.95
CA PRO A 172 -12.50 1.94 9.13
C PRO A 172 -12.41 1.00 10.32
#